data_AF-A0A522RDC3-F1
#
_entry.id   AF-A0A522RDC3-F1
#
_cell.length_a   1.000
_cell.length_b   1.000
_cell.length_c   1.000
_cell.angle_alpha   90.00
_cell.angle_beta   90.00
_cell.angle_gamma   90.00
#
_symmetry.space_group_name_H-M   'P 1'
#
loop_
_entity.id
_entity.type
_entity.pdbx_description
1 polymer ?
#
loop_
_entity_poly.entity_id
_entity_poly.type
_entity_poly.pdbx_seq_one_letter_code
_entity_poly.pdbx_strand_id
1 'polypeptide(L)'
;MPKPQTLTRQHAIGGAIGVALLVFALVYRFFPSALKVEPAILRSHRTVVSSAAIATETAPRKLTPAESELNAGPPISLAPAAVIAARAREGSFGGRTANGKVAQFLTGAGKAARAGNLIGPGEDTALAQVMEAVQAAPDDPQVKAAVSLLHARLVADAQQSLASGDADAARANLDALKRLPGPQDDLASLSARIDAAGKVQPLLEQASELLQKGKLEGPGDDTALAVYRKVLTLDPENVVARQGLQRVQQAALDRALTAAAQNEDDKAEAALADAAAILPSSPALADTRGRIEAMRGGRADNLMAQAESA
;
A
#
# COMPACT_ATOMS: atom_id res chain seq x y z
N MET A 1 46.34 16.06 53.11
CA MET A 1 45.52 14.98 52.51
C MET A 1 44.19 14.91 53.25
N PRO A 2 43.06 15.11 52.54
CA PRO A 2 42.18 13.98 52.22
C PRO A 2 41.68 13.98 50.76
N LYS A 3 41.08 12.85 50.37
CA LYS A 3 40.78 12.37 49.01
C LYS A 3 39.41 12.85 48.48
N PRO A 4 39.21 13.01 47.15
CA PRO A 4 37.90 13.21 46.54
C PRO A 4 37.23 11.87 46.19
N GLN A 5 36.01 11.64 46.67
CA GLN A 5 35.13 10.58 46.20
C GLN A 5 33.68 11.09 46.19
N THR A 6 33.13 11.48 45.04
CA THR A 6 31.67 11.47 44.76
C THR A 6 31.39 11.93 43.31
N LEU A 7 31.77 11.18 42.26
CA LEU A 7 31.26 11.45 40.89
C LEU A 7 31.15 10.17 40.03
N THR A 8 30.65 9.06 40.59
CA THR A 8 30.51 7.80 39.82
C THR A 8 29.21 7.04 40.05
N ARG A 9 28.16 7.69 40.57
CA ARG A 9 26.84 7.04 40.79
C ARG A 9 25.67 7.63 40.00
N GLN A 10 25.93 8.36 38.90
CA GLN A 10 24.85 8.86 38.03
C GLN A 10 24.74 8.19 36.66
N HIS A 11 25.68 7.31 36.27
CA HIS A 11 25.64 6.62 34.97
C HIS A 11 25.20 5.14 35.04
N ALA A 12 25.05 4.57 36.22
CA ALA A 12 24.64 3.18 36.38
C ALA A 12 23.11 2.97 36.27
N ILE A 13 22.29 4.01 36.51
CA ILE A 13 20.83 3.87 36.58
C ILE A 13 20.20 3.98 35.18
N GLY A 14 20.75 4.79 34.28
CA GLY A 14 20.24 4.93 32.91
C GLY A 14 20.44 3.68 32.04
N GLY A 15 21.55 2.95 32.22
CA GLY A 15 21.86 1.75 31.45
C GLY A 15 20.95 0.56 31.80
N ALA A 16 20.57 0.39 33.07
CA ALA A 16 19.71 -0.70 33.50
C ALA A 16 18.28 -0.59 32.95
N ILE A 17 17.75 0.63 32.84
CA ILE A 17 16.42 0.89 32.28
C ILE A 17 16.41 0.62 30.76
N GLY A 18 17.46 1.01 30.05
CA GLY A 18 17.60 0.73 28.61
C GLY A 18 17.66 -0.77 28.29
N VAL A 19 18.40 -1.54 29.08
CA VAL A 19 18.49 -3.01 28.91
C VAL A 19 17.15 -3.69 29.24
N ALA A 20 16.43 -3.23 30.26
CA ALA A 20 15.12 -3.77 30.62
C ALA A 20 14.08 -3.56 29.50
N LEU A 21 14.07 -2.39 28.86
CA LEU A 21 13.18 -2.10 27.73
C LEU A 21 13.50 -2.95 26.50
N LEU A 22 14.78 -3.20 26.24
CA LEU A 22 15.21 -4.01 25.10
C LEU A 22 14.83 -5.48 25.30
N VAL A 23 14.99 -6.01 26.52
CA VAL A 23 14.52 -7.36 26.88
C VAL A 23 13.00 -7.46 26.76
N PHE A 24 12.26 -6.45 27.24
CA PHE A 24 10.79 -6.41 27.12
C PHE A 24 10.32 -6.39 25.66
N ALA A 25 10.96 -5.57 24.81
CA ALA A 25 10.66 -5.52 23.38
C ALA A 25 10.97 -6.86 22.68
N LEU A 26 12.02 -7.56 23.10
CA LEU A 26 12.38 -8.87 22.53
C LEU A 26 11.36 -9.95 22.91
N VAL A 27 10.87 -9.93 24.16
CA VAL A 27 9.81 -10.84 24.62
C VAL A 27 8.49 -10.55 23.89
N TYR A 28 8.13 -9.28 23.71
CA TYR A 28 6.95 -8.88 22.95
C TYR A 28 7.01 -9.32 21.47
N ARG A 29 8.20 -9.28 20.86
CA ARG A 29 8.44 -9.66 19.46
C ARG A 29 8.34 -11.17 19.23
N PHE A 30 8.83 -11.99 20.15
CA PHE A 30 9.00 -13.44 19.92
C PHE A 30 7.99 -14.33 20.67
N PHE A 31 7.30 -13.82 21.70
CA PHE A 31 6.33 -14.61 22.49
C PHE A 31 5.00 -13.87 22.73
N PRO A 32 4.28 -13.44 21.68
CA PRO A 32 3.01 -12.70 21.82
C PRO A 32 1.90 -13.52 22.51
N SER A 33 2.02 -14.84 22.56
CA SER A 33 1.02 -15.76 23.11
C SER A 33 1.09 -15.94 24.64
N ALA A 34 2.12 -15.44 25.31
CA ALA A 34 2.32 -15.58 26.76
C ALA A 34 1.61 -14.50 27.60
N LEU A 35 1.14 -13.41 26.97
CA LEU A 35 0.37 -12.35 27.62
C LEU A 35 -1.10 -12.46 27.25
N LYS A 36 -1.79 -13.46 27.80
CA LYS A 36 -3.26 -13.44 27.86
C LYS A 36 -3.66 -12.38 28.87
N VAL A 37 -3.87 -11.16 28.40
CA VAL A 37 -4.67 -10.18 29.13
C VAL A 37 -6.10 -10.66 29.01
N GLU A 38 -6.58 -11.32 30.07
CA GLU A 38 -8.00 -11.56 30.28
C GLU A 38 -8.72 -10.21 30.18
N PRO A 39 -9.65 -9.99 29.22
CA PRO A 39 -10.42 -8.76 29.19
C PRO A 39 -11.39 -8.80 30.37
N ALA A 40 -10.95 -8.24 31.49
CA ALA A 40 -11.82 -7.87 32.58
C ALA A 40 -12.81 -6.82 32.06
N ILE A 41 -14.00 -7.30 31.70
CA ILE A 41 -15.28 -6.67 31.97
C ILE A 41 -15.38 -5.23 31.45
N LEU A 42 -15.68 -5.09 30.17
CA LEU A 42 -16.56 -4.01 29.74
C LEU A 42 -17.98 -4.43 30.13
N ARG A 43 -18.44 -3.97 31.31
CA ARG A 43 -19.87 -3.90 31.66
C ARG A 43 -20.51 -2.91 30.69
N SER A 44 -20.84 -3.38 29.49
CA SER A 44 -21.91 -2.79 28.71
C SER A 44 -23.18 -2.97 29.55
N HIS A 45 -23.79 -1.85 29.92
CA HIS A 45 -25.11 -1.86 30.53
C HIS A 45 -26.07 -2.50 29.53
N ARG A 46 -26.35 -3.79 29.74
CA ARG A 46 -27.49 -4.47 29.14
C ARG A 46 -28.71 -3.83 29.79
N THR A 47 -29.37 -2.90 29.09
CA THR A 47 -30.74 -2.52 29.42
C THR A 47 -31.55 -3.81 29.43
N VAL A 48 -31.94 -4.21 30.63
CA VAL A 48 -32.86 -5.31 30.88
C VAL A 48 -34.20 -4.89 30.31
N VAL A 49 -34.52 -5.37 29.10
CA VAL A 49 -35.92 -5.56 28.75
C VAL A 49 -36.33 -6.80 29.52
N SER A 50 -37.11 -6.55 30.56
CA SER A 50 -37.69 -7.54 31.45
C SER A 50 -38.36 -8.65 30.64
N SER A 51 -37.90 -9.89 30.82
CA SER A 51 -38.63 -11.08 30.42
C SER A 51 -39.75 -11.29 31.43
N ALA A 52 -40.94 -10.81 31.10
CA ALA A 52 -42.18 -11.37 31.62
C ALA A 52 -42.87 -12.09 30.44
N ALA A 53 -43.10 -13.38 30.63
CA ALA A 53 -43.69 -14.28 29.65
C ALA A 53 -45.10 -13.82 29.22
N ILE A 54 -45.46 -14.10 27.96
CA ILE A 54 -46.62 -14.88 27.50
C ILE A 54 -46.84 -14.68 25.98
N ALA A 55 -47.17 -15.79 25.31
CA ALA A 55 -47.92 -15.94 24.05
C ALA A 55 -47.20 -15.94 22.68
N THR A 56 -47.19 -17.16 22.10
CA THR A 56 -47.48 -17.54 20.71
C THR A 56 -46.52 -17.14 19.58
N GLU A 57 -46.01 -18.17 18.89
CA GLU A 57 -45.50 -18.08 17.51
C GLU A 57 -46.39 -17.17 16.67
N THR A 58 -45.86 -16.01 16.30
CA THR A 58 -46.48 -15.13 15.33
C THR A 58 -45.51 -15.02 14.16
N ALA A 59 -45.98 -15.31 12.96
CA ALA A 59 -45.23 -15.23 11.71
C ALA A 59 -44.45 -13.90 11.60
N PRO A 60 -43.29 -13.87 10.89
CA PRO A 60 -42.46 -12.67 10.80
C PRO A 60 -43.29 -11.50 10.24
N ARG A 61 -43.40 -10.43 11.03
CA ARG A 61 -44.12 -9.21 10.67
C ARG A 61 -43.51 -8.64 9.40
N LYS A 62 -44.28 -8.60 8.30
CA LYS A 62 -43.90 -7.86 7.09
C LYS A 62 -43.84 -6.38 7.45
N LEU A 63 -42.65 -5.80 7.39
CA LEU A 63 -42.45 -4.36 7.53
C LEU A 63 -43.19 -3.64 6.40
N THR A 64 -43.76 -2.48 6.70
CA THR A 64 -44.32 -1.62 5.66
C THR A 64 -43.21 -1.06 4.75
N PRO A 65 -43.51 -0.65 3.50
CA PRO A 65 -42.52 -0.04 2.62
C PRO A 65 -41.80 1.15 3.26
N ALA A 66 -42.54 1.99 4.00
CA ALA A 66 -41.97 3.13 4.72
C ALA A 66 -41.01 2.73 5.86
N GLU A 67 -41.35 1.69 6.63
CA GLU A 67 -40.45 1.15 7.66
C GLU A 67 -39.20 0.47 7.07
N SER A 68 -39.34 -0.09 5.86
CA SER A 68 -38.22 -0.67 5.11
C SER A 68 -37.29 0.40 4.56
N GLU A 69 -37.82 1.54 4.12
CA GLU A 69 -37.04 2.70 3.66
C GLU A 69 -36.31 3.41 4.80
N LEU A 70 -36.95 3.58 5.97
CA LEU A 70 -36.29 4.17 7.15
C LEU A 70 -35.18 3.27 7.71
N ASN A 71 -35.30 1.94 7.61
CA ASN A 71 -34.28 0.98 8.05
C ASN A 71 -33.28 0.60 6.95
N ALA A 72 -33.43 1.09 5.72
CA ALA A 72 -32.58 0.70 4.60
C ALA A 72 -31.12 1.16 4.75
N GLY A 73 -30.83 2.06 5.70
CA GLY A 73 -29.52 2.68 5.85
C GLY A 73 -29.21 3.65 4.69
N PRO A 74 -28.01 4.22 4.65
CA PRO A 74 -27.59 5.13 3.59
C PRO A 74 -27.64 4.44 2.21
N PRO A 75 -28.05 5.14 1.13
CA PRO A 75 -28.09 4.57 -0.21
C PRO A 75 -26.72 4.05 -0.65
N ILE A 76 -26.70 2.94 -1.40
CA ILE A 76 -25.49 2.22 -1.83
C ILE A 76 -24.53 3.13 -2.63
N SER A 77 -25.04 4.21 -3.23
CA SER A 77 -24.25 5.23 -3.93
C SER A 77 -23.24 5.97 -3.06
N LEU A 78 -23.36 5.90 -1.73
CA LEU A 78 -22.44 6.52 -0.77
C LEU A 78 -21.61 5.50 0.02
N ALA A 79 -21.72 4.20 -0.29
CA ALA A 79 -21.01 3.16 0.44
C ALA A 79 -19.52 3.11 0.02
N PRO A 80 -18.57 3.04 0.98
CA PRO A 80 -17.16 2.78 0.66
C PRO A 80 -17.01 1.48 -0.14
N ALA A 81 -16.04 1.42 -1.07
CA ALA A 81 -15.77 0.23 -1.87
C ALA A 81 -15.59 -1.05 -1.02
N ALA A 82 -15.05 -0.91 0.20
CA ALA A 82 -14.94 -2.00 1.17
C ALA A 82 -16.28 -2.56 1.66
N VAL A 83 -17.31 -1.72 1.80
CA VAL A 83 -18.67 -2.12 2.22
C VAL A 83 -19.42 -2.79 1.07
N ILE A 84 -19.24 -2.28 -0.15
CA ILE A 84 -19.73 -2.92 -1.38
C ILE A 84 -19.08 -4.31 -1.52
N ALA A 85 -17.76 -4.41 -1.32
CA ALA A 85 -17.03 -5.67 -1.34
C ALA A 85 -17.43 -6.62 -0.19
N ALA A 86 -17.73 -6.11 1.00
CA ALA A 86 -18.20 -6.91 2.13
C ALA A 86 -19.61 -7.49 1.88
N ARG A 87 -20.51 -6.71 1.30
CA ARG A 87 -21.85 -7.17 0.92
C ARG A 87 -21.81 -8.14 -0.27
N ALA A 88 -20.88 -7.92 -1.21
CA ALA A 88 -20.60 -8.89 -2.25
C ALA A 88 -20.01 -10.22 -1.70
N ARG A 89 -19.28 -10.20 -0.56
CA ARG A 89 -18.88 -11.46 0.13
C ARG A 89 -20.07 -12.21 0.73
N GLU A 90 -21.13 -11.50 1.10
CA GLU A 90 -22.40 -12.07 1.59
C GLU A 90 -23.32 -12.54 0.45
N GLY A 91 -23.21 -11.97 -0.74
CA GLY A 91 -23.84 -12.46 -1.96
C GLY A 91 -23.35 -13.88 -2.26
N SER A 92 -24.02 -14.87 -1.69
CA SER A 92 -23.62 -16.26 -1.90
C SER A 92 -23.81 -16.58 -3.36
N PHE A 93 -22.73 -17.07 -3.99
CA PHE A 93 -22.77 -17.67 -5.31
C PHE A 93 -23.94 -18.67 -5.47
N GLY A 94 -24.44 -19.29 -4.38
CA GLY A 94 -25.66 -20.09 -4.35
C GLY A 94 -26.76 -19.48 -3.48
N GLY A 95 -27.88 -19.08 -4.09
CA GLY A 95 -29.17 -18.93 -3.42
C GLY A 95 -29.92 -20.27 -3.42
N ARG A 96 -30.68 -20.55 -2.35
CA ARG A 96 -31.43 -21.80 -2.02
C ARG A 96 -32.35 -22.39 -3.10
N THR A 97 -32.38 -21.84 -4.30
CA THR A 97 -33.29 -22.17 -5.42
C THR A 97 -32.60 -22.88 -6.59
N ALA A 98 -31.27 -23.05 -6.57
CA ALA A 98 -30.56 -23.73 -7.64
C ALA A 98 -30.87 -25.24 -7.58
N ASN A 99 -31.25 -25.83 -8.70
CA ASN A 99 -31.56 -27.26 -8.78
C ASN A 99 -30.32 -28.05 -9.22
N GLY A 100 -30.09 -29.21 -8.59
CA GLY A 100 -29.13 -30.22 -9.06
C GLY A 100 -27.66 -29.76 -9.04
N LYS A 101 -26.92 -30.06 -10.13
CA LYS A 101 -25.46 -29.86 -10.24
C LYS A 101 -25.03 -28.39 -10.22
N VAL A 102 -25.83 -27.48 -10.77
CA VAL A 102 -25.55 -26.03 -10.78
C VAL A 102 -25.42 -25.50 -9.35
N ALA A 103 -26.29 -25.93 -8.44
CA ALA A 103 -26.22 -25.54 -7.03
C ALA A 103 -24.92 -25.98 -6.36
N GLN A 104 -24.41 -27.16 -6.70
CA GLN A 104 -23.16 -27.69 -6.17
C GLN A 104 -21.97 -26.87 -6.66
N PHE A 105 -21.90 -26.60 -7.97
CA PHE A 105 -20.84 -25.77 -8.55
C PHE A 105 -20.84 -24.36 -7.96
N LEU A 106 -22.00 -23.72 -7.85
CA LEU A 106 -22.14 -22.40 -7.26
C LEU A 106 -21.76 -22.37 -5.77
N THR A 107 -22.06 -23.44 -5.03
CA THR A 107 -21.63 -23.57 -3.63
C THR A 107 -20.11 -23.74 -3.53
N GLY A 108 -19.51 -24.56 -4.40
CA GLY A 108 -18.08 -24.74 -4.53
C GLY A 108 -17.36 -23.43 -4.87
N ALA A 109 -17.86 -22.71 -5.87
CA ALA A 109 -17.37 -21.39 -6.26
C ALA A 109 -17.37 -20.41 -5.09
N GLY A 110 -18.46 -20.36 -4.32
CA GLY A 110 -18.55 -19.51 -3.14
C GLY A 110 -17.59 -19.90 -2.02
N LYS A 111 -17.32 -21.19 -1.82
CA LYS A 111 -16.31 -21.65 -0.88
C LYS A 111 -14.91 -21.24 -1.33
N ALA A 112 -14.58 -21.48 -2.60
CA ALA A 112 -13.29 -21.13 -3.20
C ALA A 112 -13.04 -19.61 -3.14
N ALA A 113 -14.02 -18.79 -3.51
CA ALA A 113 -13.91 -17.34 -3.49
C ALA A 113 -13.70 -16.78 -2.08
N ARG A 114 -14.37 -17.34 -1.06
CA ARG A 114 -14.14 -16.95 0.34
C ARG A 114 -12.76 -17.35 0.86
N ALA A 115 -12.21 -18.45 0.34
CA ALA A 115 -10.84 -18.87 0.62
C ALA A 115 -9.78 -18.07 -0.16
N GLY A 116 -10.18 -17.15 -1.04
CA GLY A 116 -9.27 -16.41 -1.93
C GLY A 116 -8.80 -17.21 -3.15
N ASN A 117 -9.29 -18.44 -3.35
CA ASN A 117 -8.97 -19.28 -4.49
C ASN A 117 -9.82 -18.89 -5.71
N LEU A 118 -9.57 -17.70 -6.26
CA LEU A 118 -10.36 -17.15 -7.36
C LEU A 118 -9.99 -17.77 -8.71
N ILE A 119 -8.68 -17.88 -8.96
CA ILE A 119 -8.08 -18.33 -10.21
C ILE A 119 -6.97 -19.34 -9.92
N GLY A 120 -6.60 -20.15 -10.90
CA GLY A 120 -5.54 -21.12 -10.79
C GLY A 120 -5.77 -22.34 -11.68
N PRO A 121 -4.85 -23.32 -11.67
CA PRO A 121 -4.97 -24.53 -12.49
C PRO A 121 -5.96 -25.56 -11.92
N GLY A 122 -6.39 -25.41 -10.67
CA GLY A 122 -7.27 -26.35 -10.00
C GLY A 122 -8.75 -26.20 -10.40
N GLU A 123 -9.45 -27.33 -10.45
CA GLU A 123 -10.91 -27.38 -10.68
C GLU A 123 -11.72 -26.82 -9.50
N ASP A 124 -11.10 -26.73 -8.32
CA ASP A 124 -11.68 -26.17 -7.09
C ASP A 124 -11.57 -24.64 -6.99
N THR A 125 -11.17 -23.96 -8.09
CA THR A 125 -11.11 -22.50 -8.15
C THR A 125 -12.51 -21.91 -8.36
N ALA A 126 -12.73 -20.68 -7.89
CA ALA A 126 -14.00 -20.01 -8.10
C ALA A 126 -14.31 -19.86 -9.59
N LEU A 127 -13.29 -19.55 -10.41
CA LEU A 127 -13.41 -19.47 -11.86
C LEU A 127 -13.87 -20.80 -12.48
N ALA A 128 -13.17 -21.90 -12.19
CA ALA A 128 -13.52 -23.21 -12.76
C ALA A 128 -14.96 -23.61 -12.40
N GLN A 129 -15.33 -23.48 -11.12
CA GLN A 129 -16.67 -23.81 -10.63
C GLN A 129 -17.77 -22.94 -11.27
N VAL A 130 -17.52 -21.63 -11.46
CA VAL A 130 -18.48 -20.75 -12.17
C VAL A 130 -18.57 -21.11 -13.64
N MET A 131 -17.46 -21.45 -14.31
CA MET A 131 -17.47 -21.85 -15.72
C MET A 131 -18.24 -23.17 -15.94
N GLU A 132 -18.12 -24.14 -15.03
CA GLU A 132 -18.93 -25.36 -15.06
C GLU A 132 -20.43 -25.06 -14.92
N ALA A 133 -20.79 -24.13 -14.02
CA ALA A 133 -22.17 -23.67 -13.88
C ALA A 133 -22.68 -22.96 -15.15
N VAL A 134 -21.84 -22.15 -15.81
CA VAL A 134 -22.12 -21.49 -17.10
C VAL A 134 -22.35 -22.52 -18.21
N GLN A 135 -21.54 -23.58 -18.28
CA GLN A 135 -21.74 -24.64 -19.28
C GLN A 135 -23.05 -25.41 -19.05
N ALA A 136 -23.39 -25.68 -17.79
CA ALA A 136 -24.58 -26.44 -17.45
C ALA A 136 -25.89 -25.65 -17.67
N ALA A 137 -25.90 -24.35 -17.35
CA ALA A 137 -27.09 -23.52 -17.44
C ALA A 137 -26.74 -22.03 -17.69
N PRO A 138 -26.37 -21.64 -18.92
CA PRO A 138 -25.90 -20.28 -19.23
C PRO A 138 -26.98 -19.20 -19.04
N ASP A 139 -28.25 -19.58 -19.17
CA ASP A 139 -29.39 -18.67 -19.02
C ASP A 139 -29.96 -18.57 -17.61
N ASP A 140 -29.47 -19.40 -16.67
CA ASP A 140 -29.93 -19.39 -15.29
C ASP A 140 -29.58 -18.05 -14.61
N PRO A 141 -30.56 -17.37 -13.98
CA PRO A 141 -30.33 -16.08 -13.33
C PRO A 141 -29.29 -16.16 -12.20
N GLN A 142 -29.16 -17.30 -11.52
CA GLN A 142 -28.16 -17.51 -10.46
C GLN A 142 -26.76 -17.66 -11.03
N VAL A 143 -26.63 -18.30 -12.20
CA VAL A 143 -25.36 -18.39 -12.92
C VAL A 143 -24.93 -17.02 -13.43
N LYS A 144 -25.85 -16.25 -14.03
CA LYS A 144 -25.59 -14.86 -14.44
C LYS A 144 -25.17 -13.97 -13.26
N ALA A 145 -25.81 -14.13 -12.11
CA ALA A 145 -25.42 -13.43 -10.87
C ALA A 145 -24.02 -13.86 -10.37
N ALA A 146 -23.72 -15.15 -10.40
CA ALA A 146 -22.43 -15.71 -10.03
C ALA A 146 -21.28 -15.20 -10.91
N VAL A 147 -21.49 -15.16 -12.23
CA VAL A 147 -20.54 -14.58 -13.19
C VAL A 147 -20.29 -13.10 -12.89
N SER A 148 -21.35 -12.32 -12.67
CA SER A 148 -21.23 -10.88 -12.35
C SER A 148 -20.46 -10.65 -11.05
N LEU A 149 -20.70 -11.49 -10.04
CA LEU A 149 -20.02 -11.40 -8.75
C LEU A 149 -18.55 -11.81 -8.83
N LEU A 150 -18.23 -12.86 -9.59
CA LEU A 150 -16.85 -13.25 -9.85
C LEU A 150 -16.11 -12.18 -10.66
N HIS A 151 -16.74 -11.61 -11.68
CA HIS A 151 -16.18 -10.50 -12.45
C HIS A 151 -15.80 -9.33 -11.54
N ALA A 152 -16.73 -8.85 -10.70
CA ALA A 152 -16.45 -7.78 -9.74
C ALA A 152 -15.29 -8.14 -8.78
N ARG A 153 -15.22 -9.41 -8.37
CA ARG A 153 -14.16 -9.87 -7.46
C ARG A 153 -12.79 -9.91 -8.13
N LEU A 154 -12.69 -10.39 -9.37
CA LEU A 154 -11.45 -10.43 -10.13
C LEU A 154 -10.96 -9.02 -10.49
N VAL A 155 -11.86 -8.09 -10.81
CA VAL A 155 -11.50 -6.67 -11.01
C VAL A 155 -10.90 -6.08 -9.73
N ALA A 156 -11.55 -6.31 -8.59
CA ALA A 156 -11.06 -5.83 -7.30
C ALA A 156 -9.69 -6.44 -6.94
N ASP A 157 -9.51 -7.74 -7.20
CA ASP A 157 -8.24 -8.43 -6.96
C ASP A 157 -7.12 -7.90 -7.87
N ALA A 158 -7.40 -7.72 -9.17
CA ALA A 158 -6.45 -7.11 -10.10
C ALA A 158 -6.04 -5.69 -9.68
N GLN A 159 -6.99 -4.87 -9.24
CA GLN A 159 -6.71 -3.52 -8.74
C GLN A 159 -5.86 -3.55 -7.46
N GLN A 160 -6.11 -4.51 -6.57
CA GLN A 160 -5.30 -4.72 -5.38
C GLN A 160 -3.87 -5.16 -5.74
N SER A 161 -3.72 -6.10 -6.68
CA SER A 161 -2.42 -6.54 -7.19
C SER A 161 -1.63 -5.38 -7.81
N LEU A 162 -2.29 -4.51 -8.58
CA LEU A 162 -1.67 -3.28 -9.09
C LEU A 162 -1.21 -2.35 -7.95
N ALA A 163 -2.03 -2.18 -6.91
CA ALA A 163 -1.66 -1.35 -5.77
C ALA A 163 -0.48 -1.92 -4.98
N SER A 164 -0.29 -3.25 -4.97
CA SER A 164 0.90 -3.90 -4.39
C SER A 164 2.09 -4.00 -5.35
N GLY A 165 1.97 -3.53 -6.59
CA GLY A 165 3.03 -3.62 -7.61
C GLY A 165 3.15 -4.99 -8.29
N ASP A 166 2.20 -5.90 -8.06
CA ASP A 166 2.17 -7.24 -8.65
C ASP A 166 1.39 -7.21 -9.98
N ALA A 167 2.07 -6.74 -11.04
CA ALA A 167 1.48 -6.64 -12.37
C ALA A 167 1.15 -8.02 -12.98
N ASP A 168 1.87 -9.07 -12.59
CA ASP A 168 1.68 -10.43 -13.11
C ASP A 168 0.42 -11.07 -12.52
N ALA A 169 0.19 -10.94 -11.21
CA ALA A 169 -1.07 -11.34 -10.60
C ALA A 169 -2.26 -10.55 -11.16
N ALA A 170 -2.08 -9.25 -11.42
CA ALA A 170 -3.11 -8.43 -12.07
C ALA A 170 -3.42 -8.91 -13.50
N ARG A 171 -2.40 -9.28 -14.28
CA ARG A 171 -2.53 -9.90 -15.61
C ARG A 171 -3.29 -11.22 -15.56
N ALA A 172 -2.97 -12.09 -14.60
CA ALA A 172 -3.65 -13.37 -14.44
C ALA A 172 -5.16 -13.18 -14.16
N ASN A 173 -5.51 -12.19 -13.33
CA ASN A 173 -6.90 -11.81 -13.09
C ASN A 173 -7.58 -11.23 -14.35
N LEU A 174 -6.89 -10.40 -15.13
CA LEU A 174 -7.40 -9.90 -16.42
C LEU A 174 -7.66 -11.04 -17.42
N ASP A 175 -6.77 -12.03 -17.49
CA ASP A 175 -6.95 -13.18 -18.39
C ASP A 175 -8.07 -14.11 -17.92
N ALA A 176 -8.36 -14.16 -16.63
CA ALA A 176 -9.56 -14.81 -16.10
C ALA A 176 -10.84 -14.02 -16.45
N LEU A 177 -10.81 -12.69 -16.34
CA LEU A 177 -11.92 -11.81 -16.73
C LEU A 177 -12.31 -11.98 -18.20
N LYS A 178 -11.32 -12.10 -19.09
CA LYS A 178 -11.55 -12.36 -20.53
C LYS A 178 -12.19 -13.71 -20.83
N ARG A 179 -12.07 -14.70 -19.93
CA ARG A 179 -12.71 -16.03 -20.07
C ARG A 179 -14.14 -16.03 -19.57
N LEU A 180 -14.51 -15.08 -18.71
CA LEU A 180 -15.87 -14.99 -18.19
C LEU A 180 -16.80 -14.38 -19.24
N PRO A 181 -18.01 -14.95 -19.43
CA PRO A 181 -19.02 -14.31 -20.26
C PRO A 181 -19.46 -12.99 -19.59
N GLY A 182 -19.60 -11.92 -20.36
CA GLY A 182 -20.05 -10.63 -19.83
C GLY A 182 -19.46 -9.43 -20.58
N PRO A 183 -19.87 -8.21 -20.21
CA PRO A 183 -19.33 -6.98 -20.80
C PRO A 183 -17.81 -6.91 -20.67
N GLN A 184 -17.11 -6.62 -21.76
CA GLN A 184 -15.64 -6.53 -21.80
C GLN A 184 -15.14 -5.08 -21.92
N ASP A 185 -16.05 -4.13 -22.15
CA ASP A 185 -15.73 -2.74 -22.47
C ASP A 185 -14.94 -2.05 -21.34
N ASP A 186 -15.21 -2.44 -20.08
CA ASP A 186 -14.57 -1.87 -18.90
C ASP A 186 -13.12 -2.37 -18.71
N LEU A 187 -12.73 -3.47 -19.39
CA LEU A 187 -11.43 -4.10 -19.22
C LEU A 187 -10.30 -3.39 -19.95
N ALA A 188 -10.59 -2.56 -20.95
CA ALA A 188 -9.57 -1.84 -21.71
C ALA A 188 -8.74 -0.91 -20.81
N SER A 189 -9.41 -0.19 -19.90
CA SER A 189 -8.76 0.67 -18.91
C SER A 189 -7.87 -0.12 -17.93
N LEU A 190 -8.34 -1.28 -17.49
CA LEU A 190 -7.60 -2.18 -16.60
C LEU A 190 -6.36 -2.76 -17.32
N SER A 191 -6.52 -3.20 -18.57
CA SER A 191 -5.41 -3.70 -19.39
C SER A 191 -4.31 -2.65 -19.56
N ALA A 192 -4.67 -1.42 -19.92
CA ALA A 192 -3.70 -0.34 -20.10
C ALA A 192 -2.91 -0.05 -18.80
N ARG A 193 -3.58 -0.08 -17.64
CA ARG A 193 -2.93 0.09 -16.34
C ARG A 193 -1.98 -1.07 -16.01
N ILE A 194 -2.38 -2.31 -16.29
CA ILE A 194 -1.52 -3.49 -16.08
C ILE A 194 -0.31 -3.45 -17.01
N ASP A 195 -0.48 -3.02 -18.25
CA ASP A 195 0.63 -2.87 -19.20
C ASP A 195 1.61 -1.77 -18.79
N ALA A 196 1.11 -0.66 -18.26
CA ALA A 196 1.95 0.37 -17.67
C ALA A 196 2.73 -0.18 -16.47
N ALA A 197 2.06 -0.84 -15.52
CA ALA A 197 2.71 -1.43 -14.34
C ALA A 197 3.79 -2.47 -14.70
N GLY A 198 3.52 -3.32 -15.69
CA GLY A 198 4.49 -4.30 -16.17
C GLY A 198 5.73 -3.68 -16.84
N LYS A 199 5.65 -2.44 -17.32
CA LYS A 199 6.82 -1.69 -17.83
C LYS A 199 7.59 -0.99 -16.72
N VAL A 200 6.93 -0.64 -15.62
CA VAL A 200 7.55 0.07 -14.49
C VAL A 200 8.55 -0.82 -13.76
N GLN A 201 8.21 -2.08 -13.51
CA GLN A 201 9.08 -3.01 -12.77
C GLN A 201 10.50 -3.16 -13.37
N PRO A 202 10.68 -3.50 -14.67
CA PRO A 202 12.02 -3.62 -15.25
C PRO A 202 12.76 -2.27 -15.30
N LEU A 203 12.05 -1.14 -15.41
CA LEU A 203 12.67 0.17 -15.34
C LEU A 203 13.18 0.49 -13.93
N LEU A 204 12.45 0.10 -12.88
CA LEU A 204 12.89 0.26 -11.49
C LEU A 204 14.12 -0.60 -11.19
N GLU A 205 14.17 -1.82 -11.72
CA GLU A 205 15.34 -2.70 -11.62
C GLU A 205 16.54 -2.07 -12.35
N GLN A 206 16.35 -1.61 -13.58
CA GLN A 206 17.38 -0.88 -14.35
C GLN A 206 17.88 0.37 -13.60
N ALA A 207 16.98 1.17 -13.03
CA ALA A 207 17.35 2.37 -12.28
C ALA A 207 18.15 2.04 -11.01
N SER A 208 17.78 0.95 -10.31
CA SER A 208 18.50 0.44 -9.15
C SER A 208 19.93 0.02 -9.53
N GLU A 209 20.09 -0.70 -10.64
CA GLU A 209 21.42 -1.08 -11.14
C GLU A 209 22.27 0.13 -11.51
N LEU A 210 21.70 1.13 -12.20
CA LEU A 210 22.41 2.35 -12.56
C LEU A 210 22.86 3.12 -11.32
N LEU A 211 22.01 3.14 -10.29
CA LEU A 211 22.34 3.74 -9.00
C LEU A 211 23.51 3.01 -8.32
N GLN A 212 23.51 1.67 -8.31
CA GLN A 212 24.62 0.87 -7.77
C GLN A 212 25.92 1.05 -8.57
N LYS A 213 25.82 1.24 -9.89
CA LYS A 213 26.96 1.51 -10.79
C LYS A 213 27.46 2.96 -10.69
N GLY A 214 26.84 3.81 -9.86
CA GLY A 214 27.19 5.24 -9.74
C GLY A 214 26.79 6.10 -10.95
N LYS A 215 26.02 5.56 -11.89
CA LYS A 215 25.49 6.28 -13.06
C LYS A 215 24.23 7.06 -12.69
N LEU A 216 24.38 8.04 -11.81
CA LEU A 216 23.25 8.75 -11.20
C LEU A 216 22.59 9.75 -12.14
N GLU A 217 23.40 10.55 -12.81
CA GLU A 217 22.98 11.68 -13.65
C GLU A 217 24.00 11.92 -14.79
N GLY A 218 23.66 12.81 -15.71
CA GLY A 218 24.44 13.09 -16.91
C GLY A 218 23.58 13.15 -18.18
N PRO A 219 24.20 13.39 -19.34
CA PRO A 219 23.49 13.42 -20.62
C PRO A 219 23.01 12.01 -21.02
N GLY A 220 21.83 11.95 -21.64
CA GLY A 220 21.26 10.74 -22.20
C GLY A 220 20.33 9.97 -21.24
N ASP A 221 19.86 8.81 -21.70
CA ASP A 221 18.81 8.03 -21.05
C ASP A 221 19.36 6.91 -20.14
N ASP A 222 20.67 6.67 -20.16
CA ASP A 222 21.35 5.61 -19.40
C ASP A 222 21.80 6.08 -18.00
N THR A 223 20.96 6.88 -17.35
CA THR A 223 21.20 7.39 -15.99
C THR A 223 20.05 7.04 -15.07
N ALA A 224 20.34 6.82 -13.78
CA ALA A 224 19.30 6.52 -12.79
C ALA A 224 18.23 7.63 -12.77
N LEU A 225 18.64 8.90 -12.89
CA LEU A 225 17.75 10.05 -13.03
C LEU A 225 16.77 9.91 -14.21
N ALA A 226 17.27 9.61 -15.41
CA ALA A 226 16.45 9.48 -16.60
C ALA A 226 15.45 8.32 -16.48
N VAL A 227 15.91 7.17 -15.97
CA VAL A 227 15.05 6.00 -15.80
C VAL A 227 13.98 6.23 -14.73
N TYR A 228 14.30 6.82 -13.58
CA TYR A 228 13.28 7.15 -12.57
C TYR A 228 12.26 8.17 -13.09
N ARG A 229 12.68 9.18 -13.86
CA ARG A 229 11.74 10.11 -14.51
C ARG A 229 10.82 9.39 -15.49
N LYS A 230 11.34 8.45 -16.28
CA LYS A 230 10.54 7.61 -17.19
C LYS A 230 9.51 6.78 -16.45
N VAL A 231 9.86 6.23 -15.28
CA VAL A 231 8.90 5.55 -14.41
C VAL A 231 7.78 6.49 -13.98
N LEU A 232 8.11 7.71 -13.53
CA LEU A 232 7.10 8.69 -13.10
C LEU A 232 6.21 9.20 -14.23
N THR A 233 6.64 9.12 -15.49
CA THR A 233 5.77 9.36 -16.65
C THR A 233 4.71 8.26 -16.83
N LEU A 234 5.04 7.01 -16.47
CA LEU A 234 4.13 5.86 -16.57
C LEU A 234 3.25 5.71 -15.32
N ASP A 235 3.82 5.94 -14.16
CA ASP A 235 3.17 5.86 -12.85
C ASP A 235 3.60 7.07 -12.00
N PRO A 236 2.86 8.19 -12.08
CA PRO A 236 3.18 9.41 -11.35
C PRO A 236 3.26 9.19 -9.84
N GLU A 237 2.49 8.26 -9.29
CA GLU A 237 2.39 8.00 -7.85
C GLU A 237 3.43 6.98 -7.35
N ASN A 238 4.36 6.55 -8.22
CA ASN A 238 5.33 5.52 -7.87
C ASN A 238 6.29 5.96 -6.75
N VAL A 239 6.06 5.43 -5.55
CA VAL A 239 6.84 5.77 -4.35
C VAL A 239 8.32 5.39 -4.51
N VAL A 240 8.62 4.26 -5.17
CA VAL A 240 9.99 3.78 -5.36
C VAL A 240 10.77 4.73 -6.26
N ALA A 241 10.18 5.19 -7.37
CA ALA A 241 10.83 6.15 -8.26
C ALA A 241 11.01 7.52 -7.62
N ARG A 242 10.02 8.01 -6.85
CA ARG A 242 10.15 9.27 -6.08
C ARG A 242 11.30 9.19 -5.07
N GLN A 243 11.41 8.08 -4.33
CA GLN A 243 12.55 7.83 -3.43
C GLN A 243 13.88 7.71 -4.19
N GLY A 244 13.88 7.08 -5.36
CA GLY A 244 15.03 7.01 -6.26
C GLY A 244 15.57 8.39 -6.63
N LEU A 245 14.68 9.30 -7.04
CA LEU A 245 15.05 10.69 -7.34
C LEU A 245 15.61 11.43 -6.12
N GLN A 246 15.10 11.19 -4.92
CA GLN A 246 15.67 11.77 -3.70
C GLN A 246 17.10 11.31 -3.46
N ARG A 247 17.41 10.02 -3.70
CA ARG A 247 18.78 9.50 -3.57
C ARG A 247 19.71 10.11 -4.62
N VAL A 248 19.24 10.27 -5.86
CA VAL A 248 20.01 10.92 -6.93
C VAL A 248 20.26 12.39 -6.58
N GLN A 249 19.25 13.11 -6.10
CA GLN A 249 19.43 14.49 -5.62
C GLN A 249 20.45 14.56 -4.47
N GLN A 250 20.37 13.65 -3.49
CA GLN A 250 21.26 13.66 -2.35
C GLN A 250 22.73 13.56 -2.78
N ALA A 251 23.04 12.73 -3.77
CA ALA A 251 24.41 12.63 -4.29
C ALA A 251 24.92 13.93 -4.94
N ALA A 252 24.05 14.69 -5.62
CA ALA A 252 24.39 16.00 -6.16
C ALA A 252 24.60 17.03 -5.01
N LEU A 253 23.77 17.00 -3.97
CA LEU A 253 23.94 17.84 -2.77
C LEU A 253 25.24 17.53 -2.02
N ASP A 254 25.59 16.25 -1.86
CA ASP A 254 26.85 15.83 -1.23
C ASP A 254 28.07 16.30 -2.06
N ARG A 255 27.95 16.30 -3.39
CA ARG A 255 28.98 16.87 -4.29
C ARG A 255 29.09 18.38 -4.09
N ALA A 256 27.98 19.09 -3.97
CA ALA A 256 27.98 20.53 -3.73
C ALA A 256 28.67 20.90 -2.41
N LEU A 257 28.35 20.18 -1.33
CA LEU A 257 28.98 20.38 -0.02
C LEU A 257 30.48 20.08 -0.07
N THR A 258 30.88 19.02 -0.77
CA THR A 258 32.29 18.67 -0.94
C THR A 258 33.06 19.76 -1.68
N ALA A 259 32.52 20.25 -2.80
CA ALA A 259 33.12 21.34 -3.57
C ALA A 259 33.23 22.63 -2.75
N ALA A 260 32.18 22.98 -1.99
CA ALA A 260 32.19 24.14 -1.11
C ALA A 260 33.25 24.04 -0.01
N ALA A 261 33.42 22.85 0.59
CA ALA A 261 34.48 22.59 1.58
C ALA A 261 35.90 22.70 0.98
N GLN A 262 36.04 22.45 -0.32
CA GLN A 262 37.28 22.62 -1.08
C GLN A 262 37.50 24.05 -1.61
N ASN A 263 36.62 25.00 -1.26
CA ASN A 263 36.62 26.37 -1.78
C ASN A 263 36.38 26.47 -3.30
N GLU A 264 35.79 25.43 -3.91
CA GLU A 264 35.46 25.39 -5.33
C GLU A 264 34.03 25.92 -5.55
N ASP A 265 33.82 27.21 -5.32
CA ASP A 265 32.50 27.85 -5.31
C ASP A 265 31.70 27.62 -6.63
N ASP A 266 32.36 27.68 -7.79
CA ASP A 266 31.71 27.44 -9.10
C ASP A 266 31.18 26.00 -9.24
N LYS A 267 31.94 25.01 -8.75
CA LYS A 267 31.53 23.60 -8.78
C LYS A 267 30.43 23.32 -7.77
N ALA A 268 30.47 23.99 -6.62
CA ALA A 268 29.40 23.89 -5.63
C ALA A 268 28.07 24.42 -6.19
N GLU A 269 28.11 25.56 -6.90
CA GLU A 269 26.92 26.14 -7.52
C GLU A 269 26.37 25.26 -8.66
N ALA A 270 27.26 24.72 -9.51
CA ALA A 270 26.85 23.80 -10.56
C ALA A 270 26.15 22.54 -9.99
N ALA A 271 26.70 21.95 -8.93
CA ALA A 271 26.09 20.78 -8.28
C ALA A 271 24.76 21.13 -7.57
N LEU A 272 24.61 22.34 -7.02
CA LEU A 272 23.32 22.83 -6.51
C LEU A 272 22.29 23.02 -7.64
N ALA A 273 22.71 23.47 -8.81
CA ALA A 273 21.84 23.59 -9.98
C ALA A 273 21.37 22.22 -10.47
N ASP A 274 22.26 21.22 -10.53
CA ASP A 274 21.91 19.84 -10.83
C ASP A 274 20.88 19.29 -9.83
N ALA A 275 21.15 19.46 -8.53
CA ALA A 275 20.23 19.04 -7.47
C ALA A 275 18.86 19.74 -7.57
N ALA A 276 18.83 21.03 -7.92
CA ALA A 276 17.61 21.80 -8.12
C ALA A 276 16.82 21.36 -9.36
N ALA A 277 17.51 20.94 -10.42
CA ALA A 277 16.85 20.39 -11.61
C ALA A 277 16.18 19.03 -11.33
N ILE A 278 16.63 18.29 -10.31
CA ILE A 278 16.04 17.00 -9.92
C ILE A 278 14.79 17.20 -9.07
N LEU A 279 14.88 17.89 -7.94
CA LEU A 279 13.76 18.22 -7.05
C LEU A 279 13.87 19.69 -6.58
N PRO A 280 13.23 20.64 -7.29
CA PRO A 280 13.41 22.08 -7.06
C PRO A 280 13.00 22.58 -5.68
N SER A 281 12.01 21.92 -5.07
CA SER A 281 11.38 22.35 -3.80
C SER A 281 11.66 21.39 -2.65
N SER A 282 12.80 20.70 -2.65
CA SER A 282 13.14 19.77 -1.58
C SER A 282 13.71 20.50 -0.35
N PRO A 283 13.33 20.08 0.89
CA PRO A 283 13.93 20.63 2.10
C PRO A 283 15.45 20.45 2.17
N ALA A 284 15.96 19.32 1.64
CA ALA A 284 17.39 19.02 1.61
C ALA A 284 18.18 20.02 0.74
N LEU A 285 17.60 20.48 -0.37
CA LEU A 285 18.22 21.50 -1.22
C LEU A 285 18.32 22.85 -0.49
N ALA A 286 17.24 23.26 0.18
CA ALA A 286 17.22 24.51 0.95
C ALA A 286 18.23 24.50 2.10
N ASP A 287 18.29 23.41 2.86
CA ASP A 287 19.28 23.21 3.93
C ASP A 287 20.71 23.27 3.39
N THR A 288 20.98 22.54 2.30
CA THR A 288 22.31 22.50 1.70
C THR A 288 22.78 23.86 1.20
N ARG A 289 21.89 24.65 0.58
CA ARG A 289 22.18 26.04 0.18
C ARG A 289 22.58 26.90 1.38
N GLY A 290 21.77 26.89 2.45
CA GLY A 290 22.08 27.66 3.65
C GLY A 290 23.41 27.27 4.29
N ARG A 291 23.75 25.98 4.30
CA ARG A 291 25.05 25.49 4.79
C ARG A 291 26.22 25.99 3.95
N ILE A 292 26.09 25.99 2.63
CA ILE A 292 27.13 26.49 1.71
C ILE A 292 27.30 28.02 1.86
N GLU A 293 26.20 28.76 1.97
CA GLU A 293 26.23 30.19 2.23
C GLU A 293 26.94 30.52 3.56
N ALA A 294 26.64 29.77 4.62
CA ALA A 294 27.33 29.93 5.91
C ALA A 294 28.84 29.64 5.83
N MET A 295 29.23 28.59 5.09
CA MET A 295 30.65 28.29 4.84
C MET A 295 31.35 29.43 4.06
N ARG A 296 30.66 30.05 3.10
CA ARG A 296 31.20 31.20 2.35
C ARG A 296 31.34 32.44 3.24
N GLY A 297 30.32 32.75 4.05
CA GLY A 297 30.35 33.87 4.98
C GLY A 297 31.50 33.77 5.98
N GLY A 298 31.64 32.63 6.66
CA GLY A 298 32.74 32.43 7.62
C GLY A 298 34.14 32.50 7.00
N ARG A 299 34.29 32.12 5.72
CA ARG A 299 35.57 32.30 5.00
C ARG A 299 35.87 33.78 4.73
N ALA A 300 34.86 34.55 4.30
CA ALA A 300 35.01 35.98 4.06
C ALA A 300 35.40 36.72 5.34
N ASP A 301 34.74 36.43 6.46
CA ASP A 301 35.03 37.02 7.77
C ASP A 301 36.48 36.73 8.21
N ASN A 302 36.93 35.48 8.04
CA ASN A 302 38.29 35.08 8.37
C ASN A 302 39.34 35.80 7.50
N LEU A 303 39.06 36.01 6.22
CA LEU A 303 39.96 36.75 5.32
C LEU A 303 40.02 38.24 5.70
N MET A 304 38.89 38.85 6.08
CA MET A 304 38.86 40.24 6.56
C MET A 304 39.67 40.39 7.85
N ALA A 305 39.48 39.50 8.83
CA ALA A 305 40.23 39.52 10.07
C ALA A 305 41.75 39.37 9.87
N GLN A 306 42.18 38.54 8.90
CA GLN A 306 43.59 38.41 8.53
C GLN A 306 44.13 39.71 7.91
N ALA A 307 43.36 40.35 7.04
CA ALA A 307 43.75 41.60 6.40
C ALA A 307 43.86 42.78 7.38
N GLU A 308 43.02 42.82 8.43
CA GLU A 308 43.09 43.85 9.49
C GLU A 308 44.28 43.64 10.44
N SER A 309 44.81 42.42 10.52
CA SER A 309 45.92 42.07 11.42
C SER A 309 47.31 42.18 10.80
N ALA A 310 47.40 42.44 9.49
CA ALA A 310 48.64 42.52 8.71
C ALA A 310 49.10 43.97 8.50
#